data_AF-A0A535RN99-F1
#
_entry.id   AF-A0A535RN99-F1
#
_cell.length_a   1.000
_cell.length_b   1.000
_cell.length_c   1.000
_cell.angle_alpha   90.00
_cell.angle_beta   90.00
_cell.angle_gamma   90.00
#
_symmetry.space_group_name_H-M   'P 1'
#
loop_
_entity.id
_entity.type
_entity.pdbx_description
1 polymer ?
#
loop_
_entity_poly.entity_id
_entity_poly.type
_entity_poly.pdbx_seq_one_letter_code
_entity_poly.pdbx_strand_id
1 'polypeptide(L)'
;MTPALHRLRDALVVVTVAALGNPLHELGHWIGYTLSGIPAGISFQHTYYLDHWAPSFAGALGGPLLSLVLSWIGVAVLSWTRFVTLGAALAIVMAYSRLLPYLLFGVLAPSQLPFNDEGVLAIWLGWPIWSWLVIFTPLFVASIAVTWSRLPSGTARRIALFATILVVYGIAAAFEVGVLDPIFFPGVGRRELVLVAPLP
;
A
#
# COMPACT_ATOMS: atom_id res chain seq x y z
N MET A 1 -17.67 8.55 -27.35
CA MET A 1 -17.56 9.49 -26.20
C MET A 1 -16.67 10.65 -26.60
N THR A 2 -16.94 11.85 -26.10
CA THR A 2 -16.12 13.04 -26.42
C THR A 2 -14.75 12.97 -25.70
N PRO A 3 -13.72 13.67 -26.19
CA PRO A 3 -12.42 13.74 -25.51
C PRO A 3 -12.50 14.23 -24.05
N ALA A 4 -13.46 15.09 -23.73
CA ALA A 4 -13.71 15.57 -22.37
C ALA A 4 -14.18 14.43 -21.44
N LEU A 5 -15.10 13.59 -21.91
CA LEU A 5 -15.62 12.47 -21.12
C LEU A 5 -14.54 11.41 -20.84
N HIS A 6 -13.62 11.18 -21.79
CA HIS A 6 -12.49 10.29 -21.55
C HIS A 6 -11.56 10.81 -20.45
N ARG A 7 -11.25 12.12 -20.46
CA ARG A 7 -10.42 12.75 -19.42
C ARG A 7 -11.07 12.70 -18.04
N LEU A 8 -12.38 12.98 -17.96
CA LEU A 8 -13.11 12.90 -16.71
C LEU A 8 -13.10 11.47 -16.15
N ARG A 9 -13.39 10.47 -16.99
CA ARG A 9 -13.34 9.06 -16.59
C ARG A 9 -11.96 8.69 -16.05
N ASP A 10 -10.90 9.05 -16.78
CA ASP A 10 -9.54 8.72 -16.40
C ASP A 10 -9.13 9.39 -15.07
N ALA A 11 -9.55 10.64 -14.84
CA ALA A 11 -9.36 11.32 -13.56
C ALA A 11 -10.12 10.62 -12.42
N LEU A 12 -11.38 10.26 -12.62
CA LEU A 12 -12.17 9.53 -11.63
C LEU A 12 -11.54 8.18 -11.27
N VAL A 13 -11.01 7.46 -12.25
CA VAL A 13 -10.27 6.20 -12.02
C VAL A 13 -9.05 6.44 -11.13
N VAL A 14 -8.21 7.42 -11.46
CA VAL A 14 -7.01 7.73 -10.67
C VAL A 14 -7.38 8.12 -9.24
N VAL A 15 -8.37 9.00 -9.07
CA VAL A 15 -8.82 9.43 -7.73
C VAL A 15 -9.39 8.26 -6.93
N THR A 16 -10.20 7.40 -7.56
CA THR A 16 -10.81 6.25 -6.88
C THR A 16 -9.74 5.25 -6.44
N VAL A 17 -8.80 4.91 -7.32
CA VAL A 17 -7.72 3.96 -6.97
C VAL A 17 -6.82 4.55 -5.89
N ALA A 18 -6.49 5.85 -5.98
CA ALA A 18 -5.71 6.55 -4.97
C ALA A 18 -6.37 6.53 -3.58
N ALA A 19 -7.66 6.86 -3.50
CA ALA A 19 -8.44 6.85 -2.26
C ALA A 19 -8.74 5.44 -1.70
N LEU A 20 -8.43 4.39 -2.45
CA LEU A 20 -8.54 3.01 -2.00
C LEU A 20 -7.18 2.39 -1.70
N GLY A 21 -6.07 3.08 -1.97
CA GLY A 21 -4.72 2.51 -1.85
C GLY A 21 -4.43 1.97 -0.44
N ASN A 22 -4.59 2.80 0.58
CA ASN A 22 -4.33 2.40 1.97
C ASN A 22 -5.45 1.51 2.53
N PRO A 23 -6.74 1.79 2.29
CA PRO A 23 -7.81 0.86 2.68
C PRO A 23 -7.64 -0.55 2.11
N LEU A 24 -7.16 -0.69 0.87
CA LEU A 24 -6.86 -2.00 0.28
C LEU A 24 -5.63 -2.65 0.90
N HIS A 25 -4.62 -1.88 1.28
CA HIS A 25 -3.48 -2.40 2.03
C HIS A 25 -3.93 -2.92 3.41
N GLU A 26 -4.68 -2.12 4.17
CA GLU A 26 -5.23 -2.52 5.47
C GLU A 26 -6.20 -3.70 5.37
N LEU A 27 -6.96 -3.81 4.28
CA LEU A 27 -7.78 -4.98 4.02
C LEU A 27 -6.95 -6.26 3.96
N GLY A 28 -5.73 -6.18 3.44
CA GLY A 28 -4.79 -7.30 3.43
C GLY A 28 -4.44 -7.75 4.84
N HIS A 29 -4.09 -6.80 5.72
CA HIS A 29 -3.82 -7.08 7.12
C HIS A 29 -5.04 -7.71 7.79
N TRP A 30 -6.22 -7.11 7.63
CA TRP A 30 -7.47 -7.63 8.18
C TRP A 30 -7.77 -9.06 7.74
N ILE A 31 -7.57 -9.39 6.45
CA ILE A 31 -7.69 -10.76 5.94
C ILE A 31 -6.70 -11.69 6.67
N GLY A 32 -5.44 -11.27 6.80
CA GLY A 32 -4.40 -12.04 7.47
C GLY A 32 -4.70 -12.35 8.94
N TYR A 33 -5.21 -11.37 9.69
CA TYR A 33 -5.65 -11.55 11.07
C TYR A 33 -6.88 -12.46 11.16
N THR A 34 -7.87 -12.26 10.29
CA THR A 34 -9.08 -13.08 10.24
C THR A 34 -8.74 -14.54 9.95
N LEU A 35 -7.84 -14.81 9.00
CA LEU A 35 -7.36 -16.16 8.69
C LEU A 35 -6.57 -16.79 9.84
N SER A 36 -6.01 -15.98 10.74
CA SER A 36 -5.34 -16.42 11.95
C SER A 36 -6.29 -16.63 13.14
N GLY A 37 -7.60 -16.42 12.95
CA GLY A 37 -8.58 -16.49 14.02
C GLY A 37 -8.52 -15.33 15.01
N ILE A 38 -7.88 -14.21 14.64
CA ILE A 38 -7.71 -13.04 15.49
C ILE A 38 -8.75 -11.97 15.11
N PRO A 39 -9.63 -11.55 16.02
CA PRO A 39 -10.59 -10.48 15.77
C PRO A 39 -9.89 -9.13 15.52
N ALA A 40 -10.01 -8.63 14.29
CA ALA A 40 -9.44 -7.34 13.89
C ALA A 40 -10.52 -6.40 13.32
N GLY A 41 -10.36 -5.12 13.61
CA GLY A 41 -11.04 -4.02 12.94
C GLY A 41 -10.13 -3.37 11.90
N ILE A 42 -10.74 -2.62 10.99
CA ILE A 42 -10.06 -1.88 9.93
C ILE A 42 -10.51 -0.41 9.96
N SER A 43 -9.57 0.48 9.67
CA SER A 43 -9.77 1.91 9.44
C SER A 43 -9.11 2.30 8.10
N PHE A 44 -9.01 3.58 7.76
CA PHE A 44 -8.41 3.98 6.48
C PHE A 44 -6.90 3.72 6.44
N GLN A 45 -6.22 3.76 7.58
CA GLN A 45 -4.75 3.64 7.66
C GLN A 45 -4.26 2.58 8.63
N HIS A 46 -5.16 1.97 9.41
CA HIS A 46 -4.78 1.01 10.43
C HIS A 46 -5.70 -0.20 10.46
N THR A 47 -5.10 -1.35 10.67
CA THR A 47 -5.74 -2.56 11.20
C THR A 47 -5.46 -2.62 12.70
N TYR A 48 -6.47 -2.95 13.51
CA TYR A 48 -6.34 -2.91 14.97
C TYR A 48 -7.05 -4.10 15.64
N TYR A 49 -6.56 -4.53 16.80
CA TYR A 49 -7.19 -5.62 17.56
C TYR A 49 -8.52 -5.16 18.18
N LEU A 50 -9.53 -6.05 18.18
CA LEU A 50 -10.83 -5.78 18.82
C LEU A 50 -10.87 -6.25 20.28
N ASP A 51 -10.07 -7.22 20.66
CA ASP A 51 -10.16 -7.91 21.94
C ASP A 51 -8.82 -7.99 22.69
N HIS A 52 -7.83 -8.71 22.14
CA HIS A 52 -6.55 -8.96 22.75
C HIS A 52 -5.43 -8.83 21.73
N TRP A 53 -4.25 -8.46 22.23
CA TRP A 53 -3.06 -8.38 21.40
C TRP A 53 -2.54 -9.80 21.10
N ALA A 54 -2.45 -10.14 19.83
CA ALA A 54 -1.91 -11.42 19.36
C ALA A 54 -1.09 -11.22 18.08
N PRO A 55 0.24 -11.36 18.11
CA PRO A 55 1.07 -11.17 16.93
C PRO A 55 0.75 -12.25 15.89
N SER A 56 0.56 -11.85 14.63
CA SER A 56 0.31 -12.79 13.54
C SER A 56 1.21 -12.51 12.36
N PHE A 57 1.95 -13.53 11.94
CA PHE A 57 2.70 -13.51 10.69
C PHE A 57 1.79 -13.24 9.49
N ALA A 58 0.67 -13.96 9.39
CA ALA A 58 -0.29 -13.76 8.30
C ALA A 58 -0.92 -12.36 8.37
N GLY A 59 -1.21 -11.86 9.57
CA GLY A 59 -1.67 -10.50 9.82
C GLY A 59 -0.71 -9.46 9.28
N ALA A 60 0.56 -9.48 9.71
CA ALA A 60 1.58 -8.54 9.23
C ALA A 60 1.92 -8.71 7.73
N LEU A 61 1.83 -9.93 7.19
CA LEU A 61 2.12 -10.23 5.78
C LEU A 61 1.01 -9.74 4.85
N GLY A 62 -0.23 -9.77 5.34
CA GLY A 62 -1.42 -9.56 4.53
C GLY A 62 -1.42 -8.25 3.76
N GLY A 63 -1.08 -7.13 4.40
CA GLY A 63 -1.04 -5.83 3.74
C GLY A 63 0.00 -5.74 2.62
N PRO A 64 1.29 -5.97 2.90
CA PRO A 64 2.33 -5.95 1.87
C PRO A 64 2.05 -6.92 0.73
N LEU A 65 1.56 -8.13 1.03
CA LEU A 65 1.27 -9.15 0.04
C LEU A 65 0.07 -8.76 -0.85
N LEU A 66 -1.02 -8.25 -0.27
CA LEU A 66 -2.17 -7.80 -1.05
C LEU A 66 -1.80 -6.60 -1.94
N SER A 67 -1.02 -5.65 -1.43
CA SER A 67 -0.47 -4.56 -2.23
C SER A 67 0.36 -5.07 -3.41
N LEU A 68 1.21 -6.07 -3.18
CA LEU A 68 2.02 -6.66 -4.25
C LEU A 68 1.17 -7.34 -5.32
N VAL A 69 0.21 -8.16 -4.89
CA VAL A 69 -0.70 -8.88 -5.81
C VAL A 69 -1.52 -7.88 -6.63
N LEU A 70 -2.13 -6.88 -5.99
CA LEU A 70 -2.90 -5.86 -6.69
C LEU A 70 -2.03 -5.03 -7.63
N SER A 71 -0.78 -4.74 -7.28
CA SER A 71 0.15 -4.08 -8.18
C SER A 71 0.35 -4.87 -9.48
N TRP A 72 0.62 -6.17 -9.37
CA TRP A 72 0.80 -7.06 -10.53
C TRP A 72 -0.50 -7.31 -11.30
N ILE A 73 -1.66 -7.31 -10.64
CA ILE A 73 -2.95 -7.28 -11.32
C ILE A 73 -3.08 -5.99 -12.14
N GLY A 74 -2.66 -4.84 -11.61
CA GLY A 74 -2.59 -3.58 -12.33
C GLY A 74 -1.73 -3.68 -13.60
N VAL A 75 -0.55 -4.28 -13.49
CA VAL A 75 0.34 -4.57 -14.63
C VAL A 75 -0.35 -5.45 -15.68
N ALA A 76 -1.04 -6.51 -15.26
CA ALA A 76 -1.78 -7.40 -16.14
C ALA A 76 -2.93 -6.67 -16.85
N VAL A 77 -3.74 -5.89 -16.11
CA VAL A 77 -4.83 -5.07 -16.66
C VAL A 77 -4.30 -4.07 -17.68
N LEU A 78 -3.20 -3.39 -17.38
CA LEU A 78 -2.53 -2.46 -18.30
C LEU A 78 -2.05 -3.18 -19.57
N SER A 79 -1.49 -4.38 -19.43
CA SER A 79 -0.83 -5.09 -20.52
C SER A 79 -1.79 -5.83 -21.46
N TRP A 80 -2.93 -6.27 -20.95
CA TRP A 80 -3.83 -7.20 -21.65
C TRP A 80 -5.22 -6.64 -21.94
N THR A 81 -5.55 -5.45 -21.42
CA THR A 81 -6.88 -4.87 -21.59
C THR A 81 -6.84 -3.45 -22.13
N ARG A 82 -8.02 -2.93 -22.50
CA ARG A 82 -8.20 -1.52 -22.86
C ARG A 82 -8.19 -0.55 -21.67
N PHE A 83 -8.14 -1.05 -20.43
CA PHE A 83 -8.24 -0.25 -19.21
C PHE A 83 -6.86 0.24 -18.73
N VAL A 84 -6.10 0.86 -19.64
CA VAL A 84 -4.72 1.33 -19.43
C VAL A 84 -4.58 2.19 -18.18
N THR A 85 -5.44 3.21 -18.03
CA THR A 85 -5.38 4.14 -16.88
C THR A 85 -5.65 3.43 -15.55
N LEU A 86 -6.60 2.49 -15.52
CA LEU A 86 -6.90 1.70 -14.32
C LEU A 86 -5.73 0.82 -13.95
N GLY A 87 -5.19 0.07 -14.92
CA GLY A 87 -4.05 -0.82 -14.69
C GLY A 87 -2.81 -0.05 -14.21
N ALA A 88 -2.51 1.08 -14.84
CA ALA A 88 -1.40 1.93 -14.43
C ALA A 88 -1.62 2.54 -13.03
N ALA A 89 -2.81 3.07 -12.74
CA ALA A 89 -3.13 3.62 -11.42
C ALA A 89 -3.00 2.54 -10.34
N LEU A 90 -3.56 1.35 -10.55
CA LEU A 90 -3.50 0.26 -9.59
C LEU A 90 -2.06 -0.22 -9.35
N ALA A 91 -1.28 -0.43 -10.42
CA ALA A 91 0.12 -0.83 -10.30
C ALA A 91 0.95 0.21 -9.53
N ILE A 92 0.81 1.49 -9.90
CA ILE A 92 1.61 2.56 -9.31
C ILE A 92 1.21 2.83 -7.86
N VAL A 93 -0.09 2.95 -7.57
CA VAL A 93 -0.57 3.23 -6.20
C VAL A 93 -0.19 2.10 -5.25
N MET A 94 -0.48 0.84 -5.61
CA MET A 94 -0.21 -0.27 -4.71
C MET A 94 1.30 -0.50 -4.50
N ALA A 95 2.13 -0.32 -5.54
CA ALA A 95 3.58 -0.38 -5.35
C ALA A 95 4.12 0.79 -4.52
N TYR A 96 3.66 2.01 -4.82
CA TYR A 96 4.13 3.20 -4.13
C TYR A 96 3.71 3.24 -2.66
N SER A 97 2.54 2.68 -2.32
CA SER A 97 2.09 2.51 -0.93
C SER A 97 3.09 1.77 -0.05
N ARG A 98 3.99 0.97 -0.63
CA ARG A 98 5.06 0.25 0.08
C ARG A 98 6.44 0.85 -0.16
N LEU A 99 6.76 1.21 -1.40
CA LEU A 99 8.08 1.77 -1.73
C LEU A 99 8.37 3.08 -0.98
N LEU A 100 7.35 3.90 -0.70
CA LEU A 100 7.53 5.10 0.10
C LEU A 100 7.90 4.75 1.56
N PRO A 101 7.13 3.92 2.30
CA PRO A 101 7.56 3.40 3.60
C PRO A 101 8.95 2.75 3.59
N TYR A 102 9.33 2.04 2.54
CA TYR A 102 10.67 1.42 2.47
C TYR A 102 11.79 2.45 2.37
N LEU A 103 11.57 3.53 1.61
CA LEU A 103 12.50 4.64 1.57
C LEU A 103 12.56 5.35 2.94
N LEU A 104 11.39 5.64 3.52
CA LEU A 104 11.30 6.35 4.80
C LEU A 104 11.93 5.54 5.93
N PHE A 105 11.49 4.30 6.15
CA PHE A 105 11.89 3.50 7.31
C PHE A 105 13.11 2.62 7.03
N GLY A 106 13.37 2.23 5.79
CA GLY A 106 14.56 1.45 5.45
C GLY A 106 15.83 2.29 5.28
N VAL A 107 15.68 3.56 4.89
CA VAL A 107 16.83 4.43 4.54
C VAL A 107 16.88 5.70 5.37
N LEU A 108 15.80 6.48 5.43
CA LEU A 108 15.83 7.81 6.05
C LEU A 108 15.68 7.78 7.57
N ALA A 109 14.96 6.79 8.11
CA ALA A 109 14.67 6.60 9.52
C ALA A 109 14.74 5.10 9.91
N PRO A 110 15.92 4.46 9.80
CA PRO A 110 16.11 3.03 10.07
C PRO A 110 15.70 2.59 11.48
N SER A 111 15.68 3.50 12.45
CA SER A 111 15.17 3.22 13.81
C SER A 111 13.67 2.92 13.85
N GLN A 112 12.92 3.31 12.81
CA GLN A 112 11.48 3.04 12.69
C GLN A 112 11.18 1.71 12.01
N LEU A 113 12.18 1.09 11.39
CA LEU A 113 12.03 -0.16 10.64
C LEU A 113 11.40 -1.30 11.47
N PRO A 114 11.69 -1.46 12.78
CA PRO A 114 11.03 -2.47 13.62
C PRO A 114 9.52 -2.32 13.76
N PHE A 115 8.99 -1.13 13.46
CA PHE A 115 7.57 -0.80 13.61
C PHE A 115 6.83 -0.79 12.27
N ASN A 116 7.49 -1.07 11.16
CA ASN A 116 6.82 -1.30 9.88
C ASN A 116 6.46 -2.77 9.69
N ASP A 117 5.56 -3.08 8.75
CA ASP A 117 5.05 -4.44 8.54
C ASP A 117 6.17 -5.47 8.26
N GLU A 118 7.13 -5.12 7.41
CA GLU A 118 8.23 -6.02 7.05
C GLU A 118 9.21 -6.25 8.21
N GLY A 119 9.42 -5.26 9.06
CA GLY A 119 10.19 -5.37 10.27
C GLY A 119 9.49 -6.27 11.29
N VAL A 120 8.18 -6.10 11.46
CA VAL A 120 7.35 -7.00 12.29
C VAL A 120 7.45 -8.44 11.79
N LEU A 121 7.38 -8.67 10.47
CA LEU A 121 7.57 -9.99 9.87
C LEU A 121 8.95 -10.58 10.13
N ALA A 122 9.99 -9.76 10.03
CA ALA A 122 11.36 -10.19 10.30
C ALA A 122 11.53 -10.59 11.78
N ILE A 123 11.01 -9.79 12.71
CA ILE A 123 11.03 -10.09 14.15
C ILE A 123 10.32 -11.40 14.43
N TRP A 124 9.14 -11.62 13.83
CA TRP A 124 8.38 -12.85 14.02
C TRP A 124 9.15 -14.10 13.59
N LEU A 125 9.94 -14.00 12.52
CA LEU A 125 10.78 -15.10 12.03
C LEU A 125 12.18 -15.18 12.69
N GLY A 126 12.53 -14.24 13.57
CA GLY A 126 13.88 -14.13 14.11
C GLY A 126 14.94 -13.78 13.05
N TRP A 127 14.53 -13.11 11.97
CA TRP A 127 15.39 -12.73 10.85
C TRP A 127 15.91 -11.29 11.01
N PRO A 128 16.97 -10.91 10.27
CA PRO A 128 17.41 -9.52 10.23
C PRO A 128 16.25 -8.60 9.80
N ILE A 129 16.11 -7.45 10.48
CA ILE A 129 14.93 -6.56 10.34
C ILE A 129 14.69 -6.05 8.91
N TRP A 130 15.74 -6.02 8.07
CA TRP A 130 15.68 -5.57 6.68
C TRP A 130 15.33 -6.68 5.68
N SER A 131 15.23 -7.94 6.12
CA SER A 131 15.11 -9.12 5.24
C SER A 131 13.92 -9.05 4.29
N TRP A 132 12.74 -8.72 4.80
CA TRP A 132 11.52 -8.60 4.01
C TRP A 132 11.52 -7.40 3.06
N LEU A 133 12.25 -6.32 3.38
CA LEU A 133 12.45 -5.20 2.45
C LEU A 133 13.24 -5.67 1.23
N VAL A 134 14.29 -6.47 1.43
CA VAL A 134 15.11 -7.01 0.33
C VAL A 134 14.30 -7.96 -0.54
N ILE A 135 13.32 -8.67 0.02
CA ILE A 135 12.43 -9.57 -0.73
C ILE A 135 11.40 -8.77 -1.54
N PHE A 136 10.68 -7.83 -0.91
CA PHE A 136 9.56 -7.15 -1.57
C PHE A 136 9.97 -5.98 -2.46
N THR A 137 11.01 -5.23 -2.11
CA THR A 137 11.48 -4.08 -2.91
C THR A 137 11.70 -4.43 -4.39
N PRO A 138 12.47 -5.47 -4.77
CA PRO A 138 12.68 -5.79 -6.18
C PRO A 138 11.38 -6.16 -6.91
N LEU A 139 10.42 -6.78 -6.22
CA LEU A 139 9.14 -7.16 -6.81
C LEU A 139 8.25 -5.94 -7.10
N PHE A 140 8.22 -4.97 -6.17
CA PHE A 140 7.52 -3.71 -6.38
C PHE A 140 8.21 -2.83 -7.44
N VAL A 141 9.55 -2.71 -7.39
CA VAL A 141 10.32 -1.98 -8.40
C VAL A 141 10.12 -2.61 -9.79
N ALA A 142 10.11 -3.93 -9.90
CA ALA A 142 9.80 -4.62 -11.15
C ALA A 142 8.39 -4.29 -11.65
N SER A 143 7.38 -4.25 -10.78
CA SER A 143 6.01 -3.87 -11.18
C SER A 143 5.95 -2.45 -11.74
N ILE A 144 6.67 -1.50 -11.14
CA ILE A 144 6.80 -0.11 -11.63
C ILE A 144 7.54 -0.06 -12.98
N ALA A 145 8.66 -0.78 -13.10
CA ALA A 145 9.46 -0.80 -14.33
C ALA A 145 8.68 -1.42 -15.50
N VAL A 146 7.97 -2.52 -15.26
CA VAL A 146 7.10 -3.13 -16.27
C VAL A 146 5.97 -2.18 -16.63
N THR A 147 5.29 -1.57 -15.66
CA THR A 147 4.26 -0.55 -15.89
C THR A 147 4.78 0.58 -16.79
N TRP A 148 5.95 1.14 -16.47
CA TRP A 148 6.59 2.18 -17.27
C TRP A 148 6.83 1.73 -18.71
N SER A 149 7.38 0.53 -18.91
CA SER A 149 7.68 -0.01 -20.24
C SER A 149 6.43 -0.23 -21.10
N ARG A 150 5.29 -0.55 -20.48
CA ARG A 150 4.04 -0.95 -21.15
C ARG A 150 3.10 0.22 -21.45
N LEU A 151 3.36 1.41 -20.90
CA LEU A 151 2.52 2.58 -21.18
C LEU A 151 2.63 3.03 -22.66
N PRO A 152 1.51 3.19 -23.39
CA PRO A 152 1.53 3.47 -24.84
C PRO A 152 1.85 4.93 -25.21
N SER A 153 2.53 5.68 -24.35
CA SER A 153 2.77 7.12 -24.51
C SER A 153 4.26 7.47 -24.55
N GLY A 154 4.60 8.65 -25.09
CA GLY A 154 5.98 9.17 -25.05
C GLY A 154 6.44 9.53 -23.63
N THR A 155 7.75 9.61 -23.41
CA THR A 155 8.38 9.79 -22.09
C THR A 155 7.76 10.91 -21.26
N ALA A 156 7.61 12.12 -21.81
CA ALA A 156 7.04 13.25 -21.07
C ALA A 156 5.62 12.97 -20.54
N ARG A 157 4.79 12.28 -21.32
CA ARG A 157 3.42 11.91 -20.92
C ARG A 157 3.41 10.78 -19.89
N ARG A 158 4.36 9.85 -19.96
CA ARG A 158 4.55 8.83 -18.90
C ARG A 158 4.93 9.48 -17.58
N ILE A 159 5.91 10.41 -17.59
CA ILE A 159 6.32 11.18 -16.41
C ILE A 159 5.12 11.91 -15.81
N ALA A 160 4.38 12.65 -16.64
CA ALA A 160 3.21 13.40 -16.18
C ALA A 160 2.14 12.49 -15.55
N LEU A 161 1.87 11.32 -16.13
CA LEU A 161 0.94 10.34 -15.58
C LEU A 161 1.41 9.82 -14.21
N PHE A 162 2.66 9.39 -14.11
CA PHE A 162 3.25 8.93 -12.85
C PHE A 162 3.18 10.02 -11.79
N ALA A 163 3.67 11.21 -12.08
CA ALA A 163 3.64 12.34 -11.15
C ALA A 163 2.22 12.65 -10.69
N THR A 164 1.24 12.64 -11.61
CA THR A 164 -0.17 12.87 -11.27
C THR A 164 -0.70 11.80 -10.32
N ILE A 165 -0.47 10.51 -10.61
CA ILE A 165 -0.95 9.41 -9.75
C ILE A 165 -0.31 9.50 -8.36
N LEU A 166 1.00 9.75 -8.29
CA LEU A 166 1.72 9.87 -7.03
C LEU A 166 1.24 11.06 -6.19
N VAL A 167 1.02 12.22 -6.81
CA VAL A 167 0.50 13.41 -6.11
C VAL A 167 -0.94 13.17 -5.63
N VAL A 168 -1.81 12.62 -6.48
CA VAL A 168 -3.21 12.35 -6.10
C VAL A 168 -3.27 11.33 -4.97
N TYR A 169 -2.47 10.27 -5.02
CA TYR A 169 -2.37 9.31 -3.93
C TYR A 169 -1.78 9.93 -2.65
N GLY A 170 -0.72 10.73 -2.74
CA GLY A 170 -0.16 11.42 -1.58
C GLY A 170 -1.19 12.34 -0.90
N ILE A 171 -2.01 13.06 -1.67
CA ILE A 171 -3.11 13.88 -1.14
C ILE A 171 -4.19 13.00 -0.50
N ALA A 172 -4.59 11.90 -1.16
CA ALA A 172 -5.60 10.98 -0.63
C ALA A 172 -5.15 10.35 0.69
N ALA A 173 -3.94 9.80 0.74
CA ALA A 173 -3.35 9.24 1.95
C ALA A 173 -3.23 10.28 3.07
N ALA A 174 -2.77 11.51 2.77
CA ALA A 174 -2.69 12.57 3.77
C ALA A 174 -4.07 12.98 4.29
N PHE A 175 -5.10 12.99 3.44
CA PHE A 175 -6.47 13.27 3.84
C PHE A 175 -7.07 12.14 4.68
N GLU A 176 -6.81 10.89 4.33
CA GLU A 176 -7.19 9.71 5.11
C GLU A 176 -6.59 9.76 6.52
N VAL A 177 -5.27 9.93 6.64
CA VAL A 177 -4.54 10.01 7.92
C VAL A 177 -4.96 11.25 8.73
N GLY A 178 -5.01 12.42 8.09
CA GLY A 178 -5.14 13.70 8.79
C GLY A 178 -6.58 14.12 9.07
N VAL A 179 -7.56 13.56 8.36
CA VAL A 179 -8.96 13.99 8.42
C VAL A 179 -9.90 12.81 8.65
N LEU A 180 -9.90 11.80 7.77
CA LEU A 180 -10.91 10.74 7.84
C LEU A 180 -10.73 9.84 9.06
N ASP A 181 -9.53 9.32 9.31
CA ASP A 181 -9.29 8.43 10.44
C ASP A 181 -9.58 9.10 11.80
N PRO A 182 -9.13 10.33 12.08
CA PRO A 182 -9.47 11.01 13.32
C PRO A 182 -10.97 11.23 13.53
N ILE A 183 -11.74 11.43 12.45
CA ILE A 183 -13.19 11.69 12.51
C ILE A 183 -13.97 10.38 12.70
N PHE A 184 -13.69 9.37 11.89
CA PHE A 184 -14.48 8.14 11.84
C PHE A 184 -13.97 7.05 12.79
N PHE A 185 -12.68 7.09 13.13
CA PHE A 185 -11.99 6.06 13.92
C PHE A 185 -11.14 6.69 15.05
N PRO A 186 -11.74 7.52 15.93
CA PRO A 186 -10.98 8.25 16.93
C PRO A 186 -10.22 7.32 17.87
N GLY A 187 -8.90 7.53 17.96
CA GLY A 187 -8.01 6.78 18.85
C GLY A 187 -7.57 5.40 18.35
N VAL A 188 -7.92 5.01 17.11
CA VAL A 188 -7.51 3.73 16.54
C VAL A 188 -5.99 3.62 16.39
N GLY A 189 -5.27 4.69 16.05
CA GLY A 189 -3.79 4.67 16.00
C GLY A 189 -3.11 4.33 17.35
N ARG A 190 -3.82 4.42 18.49
CA ARG A 190 -3.30 3.95 19.80
C ARG A 190 -3.52 2.46 20.05
N ARG A 191 -4.40 1.85 19.26
CA ARG A 191 -4.70 0.41 19.24
C ARG A 191 -4.01 -0.28 18.06
N GLU A 192 -3.22 0.48 17.30
CA GLU A 192 -2.46 0.02 16.17
C GLU A 192 -1.45 -1.04 16.60
N LEU A 193 -1.18 -1.95 15.67
CA LEU A 193 -0.34 -3.14 15.75
C LEU A 193 1.16 -2.80 15.91
N VAL A 194 1.52 -1.82 16.72
CA VAL A 194 2.94 -1.54 16.97
C VAL A 194 3.44 -2.58 17.98
N LEU A 195 4.43 -3.37 17.57
CA LEU A 195 5.25 -4.16 18.49
C LEU A 195 5.78 -3.22 19.58
N VAL A 196 5.11 -3.17 20.73
CA VAL A 196 5.83 -2.89 21.97
C VAL A 196 6.64 -4.15 22.19
N ALA A 197 7.89 -4.14 21.71
CA ALA A 197 8.85 -5.19 22.06
C ALA A 197 8.75 -5.45 23.57
N PRO A 198 8.94 -6.70 24.05
CA PRO A 198 9.26 -6.84 25.46
C PRO A 198 10.52 -6.02 25.67
N LEU A 199 10.41 -4.94 26.46
CA LEU A 199 11.58 -4.25 26.98
C LEU A 199 12.46 -5.33 27.62
N PRO A 200 13.73 -5.51 27.21
CA PRO A 200 14.69 -6.17 28.07
C PRO A 200 14.85 -5.39 29.38
#